data_AF-A0A817VHZ6-F1
#
_entry.id   AF-A0A817VHZ6-F1
#
_cell.length_a   1.000
_cell.length_b   1.000
_cell.length_c   1.000
_cell.angle_alpha   90.00
_cell.angle_beta   90.00
_cell.angle_gamma   90.00
#
_symmetry.space_group_name_H-M   'P 1'
#
loop_
_entity.id
_entity.type
_entity.pdbx_description
1 polymer ?
#
loop_
_entity_poly.entity_id
_entity_poly.type
_entity_poly.pdbx_seq_one_letter_code
_entity_poly.pdbx_strand_id
1 'polypeptide(L)'
;MSKINPWSLQLCKKQAEKIYRQLIGDENVTVPQKYILLENVTARFRYPCILDLKMGIRQYADIDSDKKRQSKIQKCETSTSSTLGVRLCGMQVYQVDSGRYMFTDKYRGRILTIDGFRSALVQFFDNGRTKRLDVLPGIIERLESLYETISSLPKYRFYSGSLLIVYDGLPQSNLIDVRMIDFAHSIYAPMTDETSASNNHIGPDKGYLFGLERLIVVLKDILNEEKKSLATINIDN
;
A
#
# COMPACT_ATOMS: atom_id res chain seq x y z
N MET A 1 -8.62 -7.57 -27.56
CA MET A 1 -7.85 -7.93 -26.34
C MET A 1 -8.82 -7.93 -25.17
N SER A 2 -8.85 -8.97 -24.34
CA SER A 2 -9.85 -9.12 -23.27
C SER A 2 -9.80 -7.92 -22.31
N LYS A 3 -10.95 -7.28 -22.06
CA LYS A 3 -11.09 -6.13 -21.13
C LYS A 3 -10.86 -6.46 -19.65
N ILE A 4 -10.57 -7.72 -19.32
CA ILE A 4 -10.46 -8.21 -17.95
C ILE A 4 -8.98 -8.32 -17.60
N ASN A 5 -8.58 -7.70 -16.48
CA ASN A 5 -7.25 -7.90 -15.91
C ASN A 5 -7.02 -9.41 -15.70
N PRO A 6 -6.04 -10.03 -16.41
CA PRO A 6 -5.84 -11.47 -16.39
C PRO A 6 -5.52 -12.00 -14.99
N TRP A 7 -4.95 -11.16 -14.12
CA TRP A 7 -4.64 -11.52 -12.74
C TRP A 7 -5.88 -11.53 -11.84
N SER A 8 -6.79 -10.56 -12.00
CA SER A 8 -8.07 -10.55 -11.28
C SER A 8 -8.88 -11.81 -11.59
N LEU A 9 -8.87 -12.25 -12.85
CA LEU A 9 -9.51 -13.51 -13.26
C LEU A 9 -8.82 -14.73 -12.64
N GLN A 10 -7.49 -14.77 -12.66
CA GLN A 10 -6.73 -15.88 -12.06
C GLN A 10 -6.96 -15.97 -10.54
N LEU A 11 -6.99 -14.83 -9.84
CA LEU A 11 -7.26 -14.76 -8.41
C LEU A 11 -8.69 -15.21 -8.10
N CYS A 12 -9.68 -14.73 -8.86
CA CYS A 12 -11.07 -15.19 -8.73
C CYS A 12 -11.18 -16.71 -8.89
N LYS A 13 -10.53 -17.28 -9.91
CA LYS A 13 -10.52 -18.74 -10.13
C LYS A 13 -9.91 -19.48 -8.94
N LYS A 14 -8.73 -19.07 -8.46
CA LYS A 14 -8.08 -19.68 -7.28
C LYS A 14 -8.94 -19.58 -6.03
N GLN A 15 -9.60 -18.45 -5.81
CA GLN A 15 -10.47 -18.24 -4.65
C GLN A 15 -11.73 -19.11 -4.74
N ALA A 16 -12.34 -19.19 -5.92
CA ALA A 16 -13.49 -20.05 -6.19
C ALA A 16 -13.13 -21.54 -6.01
N GLU A 17 -11.98 -21.98 -6.53
CA GLU A 17 -11.47 -23.35 -6.32
C GLU A 17 -11.24 -23.65 -4.84
N LYS A 18 -10.70 -22.68 -4.07
CA LYS A 18 -10.51 -22.84 -2.63
C LYS A 18 -11.85 -23.00 -1.91
N ILE A 19 -12.84 -22.18 -2.23
CA ILE A 19 -14.20 -22.26 -1.66
C ILE A 19 -14.82 -23.61 -2.03
N TYR A 20 -14.73 -24.02 -3.30
CA TYR A 20 -15.24 -25.30 -3.79
C TYR A 20 -14.64 -26.50 -3.06
N ARG A 21 -13.31 -26.51 -2.84
CA ARG A 21 -12.64 -27.56 -2.05
C ARG A 21 -13.10 -27.58 -0.60
N GLN A 22 -13.37 -26.42 0.01
CA GLN A 22 -13.89 -26.34 1.38
C GLN A 22 -15.33 -26.86 1.47
N LEU A 23 -16.15 -26.65 0.43
CA LEU A 23 -17.54 -27.12 0.38
C LEU A 23 -17.67 -28.62 0.11
N ILE A 24 -16.74 -29.23 -0.62
CA ILE A 24 -16.79 -30.67 -1.00
C ILE A 24 -16.03 -31.57 -0.02
N GLY A 25 -15.00 -31.06 0.64
CA GLY A 25 -14.14 -31.85 1.51
C GLY A 25 -14.67 -32.08 2.94
N ASP A 26 -15.83 -31.51 3.29
CA ASP A 26 -16.33 -31.52 4.66
C ASP A 26 -17.86 -31.70 4.65
N GLU A 27 -18.34 -32.91 4.97
CA GLU A 27 -19.77 -33.24 5.04
C GLU A 27 -20.50 -32.44 6.16
N ASN A 28 -19.77 -31.69 6.99
CA ASN A 28 -20.28 -30.87 8.08
C ASN A 28 -20.23 -29.35 7.83
N VAL A 29 -20.11 -28.85 6.58
CA VAL A 29 -20.22 -27.41 6.30
C VAL A 29 -21.65 -26.90 6.53
N THR A 30 -21.98 -26.68 7.79
CA THR A 30 -23.23 -26.08 8.26
C THR A 30 -23.03 -24.63 8.70
N VAL A 31 -21.79 -24.13 8.70
CA VAL A 31 -21.45 -22.76 9.13
C VAL A 31 -21.40 -21.82 7.93
N PRO A 32 -22.28 -20.80 7.84
CA PRO A 32 -22.25 -19.82 6.76
C PRO A 32 -20.93 -19.04 6.74
N GLN A 33 -20.30 -18.94 5.57
CA GLN A 33 -19.11 -18.13 5.40
C GLN A 33 -19.50 -16.65 5.22
N LYS A 34 -18.94 -15.77 6.05
CA LYS A 34 -19.19 -14.33 6.01
C LYS A 34 -18.18 -13.62 5.12
N TYR A 35 -18.65 -12.68 4.32
CA TYR A 35 -17.85 -11.87 3.43
C TYR A 35 -18.19 -10.39 3.59
N ILE A 36 -17.21 -9.52 3.32
CA ILE A 36 -17.41 -8.08 3.19
C ILE A 36 -17.37 -7.76 1.70
N LEU A 37 -18.46 -7.19 1.18
CA LEU A 37 -18.50 -6.69 -0.18
C LEU A 37 -17.89 -5.27 -0.19
N LEU A 38 -16.84 -5.08 -0.98
CA LEU A 38 -16.13 -3.82 -1.09
C LEU A 38 -16.18 -3.31 -2.54
N GLU A 39 -16.00 -2.00 -2.71
CA GLU A 39 -15.85 -1.39 -4.02
C GLU A 39 -14.59 -1.91 -4.74
N ASN A 40 -14.66 -2.03 -6.07
CA ASN A 40 -13.47 -2.27 -6.88
C ASN A 40 -12.79 -0.94 -7.20
N VAL A 41 -11.80 -0.58 -6.38
CA VAL A 41 -11.02 0.65 -6.52
C VAL A 41 -10.36 0.83 -7.89
N THR A 42 -10.12 -0.25 -8.63
CA THR A 42 -9.47 -0.20 -9.96
C THR A 42 -10.45 -0.11 -11.13
N ALA A 43 -11.76 -0.20 -10.90
CA ALA A 43 -12.75 -0.36 -11.97
C ALA A 43 -12.79 0.81 -12.97
N ARG A 44 -12.47 2.02 -12.53
CA ARG A 44 -12.47 3.24 -13.35
C ARG A 44 -11.18 3.49 -14.13
N PHE A 45 -10.13 2.72 -13.86
CA PHE A 45 -8.82 2.91 -14.45
C PHE A 45 -8.68 2.05 -15.71
N ARG A 46 -8.21 2.63 -16.81
CA ARG A 46 -8.00 1.87 -18.06
C ARG A 46 -6.77 0.98 -17.95
N TYR A 47 -5.67 1.52 -17.45
CA TYR A 47 -4.45 0.77 -17.17
C TYR A 47 -3.98 1.05 -15.74
N PRO A 48 -4.59 0.43 -14.71
CA PRO A 48 -4.26 0.72 -13.32
C PRO A 48 -2.80 0.36 -13.02
N CYS A 49 -2.00 1.37 -12.66
CA CYS A 49 -0.73 1.22 -11.98
C CYS A 49 -1.01 1.22 -10.48
N ILE A 50 -0.54 0.20 -9.76
CA ILE A 50 -0.92 -0.08 -8.37
C ILE A 50 0.33 -0.27 -7.53
N LEU A 51 0.39 0.41 -6.39
CA LEU A 51 1.43 0.25 -5.38
C LEU A 51 0.77 -0.09 -4.05
N ASP A 52 1.12 -1.23 -3.48
CA ASP A 52 0.71 -1.68 -2.14
C ASP A 52 1.90 -1.52 -1.18
N LEU A 53 1.71 -0.67 -0.17
CA LEU A 53 2.69 -0.36 0.85
C LEU A 53 2.19 -0.85 2.20
N LYS A 54 3.00 -1.66 2.90
CA LYS A 54 2.72 -1.99 4.30
C LYS A 54 3.23 -0.87 5.20
N MET A 55 2.35 -0.39 6.07
CA MET A 55 2.59 0.80 6.89
C MET A 55 2.90 0.42 8.35
N GLY A 56 3.61 1.30 9.03
CA GLY A 56 3.94 1.21 10.45
C GLY A 56 5.27 0.52 10.75
N ILE A 57 5.94 1.04 11.79
CA ILE A 57 7.14 0.46 12.44
C ILE A 57 6.81 -0.74 13.35
N ARG A 58 5.52 -0.93 13.66
CA ARG A 58 4.99 -2.07 14.41
C ARG A 58 3.76 -2.60 13.69
N GLN A 59 3.72 -3.91 13.44
CA GLN A 59 2.68 -4.52 12.60
C GLN A 59 1.94 -5.68 13.26
N TYR A 60 2.31 -6.02 14.50
CA TYR A 60 1.58 -6.98 15.32
C TYR A 60 0.64 -6.27 16.28
N ALA A 61 -0.58 -6.80 16.37
CA ALA A 61 -1.57 -6.41 17.35
C ALA A 61 -1.30 -7.12 18.69
N ASP A 62 -1.85 -6.60 19.78
CA ASP A 62 -1.68 -7.22 21.11
C ASP A 62 -2.33 -8.62 21.20
N ILE A 63 -3.36 -8.85 20.38
CA ILE A 63 -4.08 -10.13 20.29
C ILE A 63 -3.40 -11.17 19.39
N ASP A 64 -2.28 -10.83 18.75
CA ASP A 64 -1.58 -11.78 17.88
C ASP A 64 -0.89 -12.87 18.71
N SER A 65 -1.01 -14.13 18.28
CA SER A 65 -0.24 -15.23 18.87
C SER A 65 1.27 -15.02 18.72
N ASP A 66 2.07 -15.62 19.60
CA ASP A 66 3.54 -15.46 19.60
C ASP A 66 4.17 -15.74 18.24
N LYS A 67 3.71 -16.82 17.58
CA LYS A 67 4.18 -17.16 16.22
C LYS A 67 3.87 -16.07 15.20
N LYS A 68 2.66 -15.50 15.24
CA LYS A 68 2.26 -14.40 14.33
C LYS A 68 3.04 -13.13 14.65
N ARG A 69 3.18 -12.81 15.94
CA ARG A 69 3.95 -11.68 16.45
C ARG A 69 5.40 -11.75 15.99
N GLN A 70 6.09 -12.88 16.21
CA GLN A 70 7.49 -13.06 15.81
C GLN A 70 7.68 -12.93 14.29
N SER A 71 6.78 -13.51 13.50
CA SER A 71 6.84 -13.37 12.04
C SER A 71 6.68 -11.91 11.58
N LYS A 72 5.81 -11.14 12.24
CA LYS A 72 5.58 -9.72 11.93
C LYS A 72 6.75 -8.84 12.37
N ILE A 73 7.35 -9.14 13.52
CA ILE A 73 8.58 -8.50 14.03
C ILE A 73 9.72 -8.71 13.03
N GLN A 74 10.02 -9.95 12.68
CA GLN A 74 11.10 -10.29 11.75
C GLN A 74 10.94 -9.56 10.41
N LYS A 75 9.73 -9.55 9.83
CA LYS A 75 9.46 -8.81 8.58
C LYS A 75 9.68 -7.31 8.72
N CYS A 76 9.39 -6.74 9.89
CA CYS A 76 9.59 -5.32 10.14
C CYS A 76 11.08 -5.00 10.21
N GLU A 77 11.83 -5.78 10.99
CA GLU A 77 13.27 -5.62 11.23
C GLU A 77 14.08 -5.79 9.95
N THR A 78 13.76 -6.79 9.12
CA THR A 78 14.52 -7.12 7.90
C THR A 78 14.09 -6.33 6.67
N SER A 79 13.35 -5.22 6.83
CA SER A 79 12.88 -4.41 5.70
C SER A 79 12.91 -2.92 6.03
N THR A 80 12.54 -2.08 5.07
CA THR A 80 12.41 -0.63 5.29
C THR A 80 11.33 -0.24 6.30
N SER A 81 10.49 -1.17 6.78
CA SER A 81 9.50 -0.84 7.81
C SER A 81 10.13 -0.37 9.12
N SER A 82 11.28 -0.92 9.53
CA SER A 82 11.95 -0.51 10.75
C SER A 82 12.55 0.90 10.67
N THR A 83 12.99 1.32 9.49
CA THR A 83 13.70 2.60 9.28
C THR A 83 12.82 3.71 8.72
N LEU A 84 11.94 3.38 7.76
CA LEU A 84 11.06 4.34 7.09
C LEU A 84 9.61 4.27 7.57
N GLY A 85 9.23 3.28 8.39
CA GLY A 85 7.83 3.06 8.75
C GLY A 85 6.95 2.58 7.60
N VAL A 86 7.55 2.25 6.45
CA VAL A 86 6.85 1.81 5.25
C VAL A 86 7.71 0.82 4.46
N ARG A 87 7.10 -0.17 3.80
CA ARG A 87 7.78 -1.04 2.84
C ARG A 87 6.88 -1.42 1.67
N LEU A 88 7.50 -1.72 0.53
CA LEU A 88 6.81 -2.22 -0.66
C LEU A 88 6.33 -3.66 -0.45
N CYS A 89 5.06 -3.92 -0.72
CA CYS A 89 4.45 -5.25 -0.68
C CYS A 89 3.85 -5.71 -2.01
N GLY A 90 3.66 -4.81 -2.95
CA GLY A 90 3.35 -5.14 -4.32
C GLY A 90 3.42 -3.91 -5.20
N MET A 91 3.82 -4.09 -6.44
CA MET A 91 3.83 -3.04 -7.44
C MET A 91 3.44 -3.61 -8.80
N GLN A 92 2.60 -2.88 -9.52
CA GLN A 92 2.20 -3.13 -10.89
C GLN A 92 2.25 -1.80 -11.65
N VAL A 93 2.98 -1.73 -12.75
CA VAL A 93 3.10 -0.50 -13.56
C VAL A 93 2.89 -0.84 -15.03
N TYR A 94 1.98 -0.12 -15.70
CA TYR A 94 1.77 -0.26 -17.13
C TYR A 94 2.90 0.42 -17.90
N GLN A 95 3.57 -0.34 -18.76
CA GLN A 95 4.67 0.09 -19.61
C GLN A 95 4.13 0.37 -21.02
N VAL A 96 4.14 1.64 -21.42
CA VAL A 96 3.54 2.13 -22.68
C VAL A 96 4.36 1.74 -23.90
N ASP A 97 5.68 1.65 -23.76
CA ASP A 97 6.61 1.21 -24.80
C ASP A 97 6.35 -0.24 -25.24
N SER A 98 6.05 -1.13 -24.30
CA SER A 98 5.88 -2.57 -24.49
C SER A 98 4.42 -3.03 -24.47
N GLY A 99 3.50 -2.20 -24.00
CA GLY A 99 2.08 -2.54 -23.83
C GLY A 99 1.83 -3.60 -22.76
N ARG A 100 2.77 -3.78 -21.81
CA ARG A 100 2.74 -4.83 -20.79
C ARG A 100 2.81 -4.24 -19.39
N TYR A 101 2.51 -5.05 -18.39
CA TYR A 101 2.73 -4.69 -17.00
C TYR A 101 4.07 -5.20 -16.50
N MET A 102 4.78 -4.33 -15.79
CA MET A 102 5.91 -4.68 -14.96
C MET A 102 5.44 -4.89 -13.52
N PHE A 103 6.02 -5.86 -12.83
CA PHE A 103 5.60 -6.26 -11.48
C PHE A 103 6.78 -6.38 -10.52
N THR A 104 6.54 -5.98 -9.27
CA THR A 104 7.41 -6.28 -8.14
C THR A 104 6.57 -6.90 -7.04
N ASP A 105 6.97 -8.09 -6.59
CA ASP A 105 6.29 -8.81 -5.52
C ASP A 105 6.79 -8.39 -4.13
N LYS A 106 6.09 -8.89 -3.10
CA LYS A 106 6.44 -8.66 -1.69
C LYS A 106 7.81 -9.21 -1.28
N TYR A 107 8.36 -10.21 -1.96
CA TYR A 107 9.63 -10.81 -1.58
C TYR A 107 10.77 -9.88 -1.99
N ARG A 108 10.70 -9.35 -3.21
CA ARG A 108 11.58 -8.28 -3.70
C ARG A 108 11.42 -7.01 -2.85
N GLY A 109 10.19 -6.63 -2.52
CA GLY A 109 9.93 -5.44 -1.70
C GLY A 109 10.52 -5.49 -0.27
N ARG A 110 10.66 -6.70 0.31
CA ARG A 110 11.22 -6.86 1.67
C ARG A 110 12.71 -6.61 1.75
N ILE A 111 13.45 -6.90 0.68
CA ILE A 111 14.92 -6.81 0.68
C ILE A 111 15.43 -5.45 0.20
N LEU A 112 14.52 -4.50 -0.06
CA LEU A 112 14.91 -3.15 -0.48
C LEU A 112 15.62 -2.42 0.66
N THR A 113 16.69 -1.71 0.31
CA THR A 113 17.29 -0.67 1.15
C THR A 113 16.47 0.62 1.06
N ILE A 114 16.86 1.66 1.80
CA ILE A 114 16.25 2.99 1.69
C ILE A 114 16.34 3.51 0.24
N ASP A 115 17.52 3.43 -0.37
CA ASP A 115 17.72 3.83 -1.77
C ASP A 115 17.00 2.93 -2.76
N GLY A 116 16.92 1.62 -2.46
CA GLY A 116 16.15 0.66 -3.23
C GLY A 116 14.65 0.97 -3.19
N PHE A 117 14.13 1.38 -2.03
CA PHE A 117 12.74 1.81 -1.89
C PHE A 117 12.46 3.10 -2.67
N ARG A 118 13.35 4.10 -2.58
CA ARG A 118 13.27 5.33 -3.39
C ARG A 118 13.26 5.01 -4.89
N SER A 119 14.21 4.19 -5.34
CA SER A 119 14.29 3.74 -6.74
C SER A 119 13.03 3.02 -7.19
N ALA A 120 12.44 2.18 -6.32
CA ALA A 120 11.18 1.51 -6.61
C ALA A 120 10.00 2.50 -6.74
N LEU A 121 9.97 3.58 -5.96
CA LEU A 121 8.98 4.64 -6.12
C LEU A 121 9.16 5.41 -7.43
N VAL A 122 10.40 5.71 -7.84
CA VAL A 122 10.66 6.32 -9.15
C VAL A 122 10.17 5.39 -10.27
N GLN A 123 10.53 4.11 -10.18
CA GLN A 123 10.08 3.07 -11.11
C GLN A 123 8.55 2.91 -11.11
N PHE A 124 7.88 3.14 -9.98
CA PHE A 124 6.41 3.09 -9.90
C PHE A 124 5.75 4.10 -10.84
N PHE A 125 6.37 5.26 -11.05
CA PHE A 125 5.86 6.30 -11.94
C PHE A 125 6.42 6.25 -13.36
N ASP A 126 7.38 5.37 -13.64
CA ASP A 126 8.00 5.24 -14.95
C ASP A 126 7.19 4.28 -15.84
N ASN A 127 6.58 4.81 -16.91
CA ASN A 127 5.80 4.02 -17.85
C ASN A 127 6.60 3.52 -19.06
N GLY A 128 7.94 3.56 -19.00
CA GLY A 128 8.84 3.09 -20.06
C GLY A 128 9.06 4.11 -21.18
N ARG A 129 8.33 5.21 -21.18
CA ARG A 129 8.56 6.36 -22.08
C ARG A 129 8.81 7.65 -21.31
N THR A 130 8.07 7.87 -20.23
CA THR A 130 8.09 9.07 -19.42
C THR A 130 7.70 8.72 -17.99
N LYS A 131 8.25 9.48 -17.04
CA LYS A 131 7.78 9.45 -15.66
C LYS A 131 6.48 10.24 -15.54
N ARG A 132 5.44 9.61 -15.01
CA ARG A 132 4.12 10.18 -14.72
C ARG A 132 4.14 11.07 -13.48
N LEU A 133 5.03 12.06 -13.48
CA LEU A 133 5.18 13.01 -12.37
C LEU A 133 4.00 13.99 -12.26
N ASP A 134 3.21 14.10 -13.33
CA ASP A 134 1.96 14.85 -13.39
C ASP A 134 0.92 14.38 -12.37
N VAL A 135 0.93 13.09 -11.98
CA VAL A 135 -0.01 12.56 -10.99
C VAL A 135 0.46 12.71 -9.54
N LEU A 136 1.75 12.98 -9.29
CA LEU A 136 2.34 13.05 -7.95
C LEU A 136 1.70 14.13 -7.07
N PRO A 137 1.47 15.38 -7.55
CA PRO A 137 0.87 16.42 -6.72
C PRO A 137 -0.48 16.00 -6.11
N GLY A 138 -1.37 15.41 -6.91
CA GLY A 138 -2.66 14.93 -6.42
C GLY A 138 -2.56 13.72 -5.50
N ILE A 139 -1.55 12.86 -5.68
CA ILE A 139 -1.28 11.76 -4.75
C ILE A 139 -0.78 12.31 -3.41
N ILE A 140 0.17 13.25 -3.44
CA ILE A 140 0.72 13.90 -2.24
C ILE A 140 -0.40 14.59 -1.44
N GLU A 141 -1.26 15.36 -2.10
CA GLU A 141 -2.41 16.02 -1.46
C GLU A 141 -3.33 15.02 -0.74
N ARG A 142 -3.63 13.87 -1.37
CA ARG A 142 -4.42 12.81 -0.75
C ARG A 142 -3.71 12.16 0.44
N LEU A 143 -2.39 12.02 0.39
CA LEU A 143 -1.59 11.48 1.49
C LEU A 143 -1.54 12.46 2.68
N GLU A 144 -1.43 13.76 2.41
CA GLU A 144 -1.47 14.81 3.44
C GLU A 144 -2.85 14.88 4.10
N SER A 145 -3.93 14.84 3.31
CA SER A 145 -5.29 14.75 3.86
C SER A 145 -5.50 13.48 4.70
N LEU A 146 -4.93 12.35 4.27
CA LEU A 146 -4.95 11.11 5.05
C LEU A 146 -4.16 11.25 6.36
N TYR A 147 -3.02 11.93 6.33
CA TYR A 147 -2.21 12.18 7.52
C TYR A 147 -2.99 12.98 8.57
N GLU A 148 -3.65 14.07 8.17
CA GLU A 148 -4.51 14.85 9.07
C GLU A 148 -5.66 14.01 9.63
N THR A 149 -6.29 13.20 8.77
CA THR A 149 -7.37 12.31 9.19
C THR A 149 -6.88 11.33 10.26
N ILE A 150 -5.78 10.62 10.04
CA ILE A 150 -5.24 9.65 11.01
C ILE A 150 -4.77 10.35 12.29
N SER A 151 -4.20 11.55 12.19
CA SER A 151 -3.78 12.36 13.34
C SER A 151 -4.96 12.73 14.25
N SER A 152 -6.15 12.90 13.67
CA SER A 152 -7.40 13.15 14.39
C SER A 152 -8.07 11.91 15.01
N LEU A 153 -7.49 10.72 14.85
CA LEU A 153 -8.03 9.44 15.31
C LEU A 153 -7.25 8.88 16.52
N PRO A 154 -7.39 9.44 17.73
CA PRO A 154 -6.56 9.09 18.89
C PRO A 154 -6.79 7.67 19.43
N LYS A 155 -7.82 6.97 18.97
CA LYS A 155 -8.21 5.65 19.48
C LYS A 155 -7.94 4.51 18.52
N TYR A 156 -7.48 4.80 17.30
CA TYR A 156 -7.27 3.78 16.28
C TYR A 156 -5.80 3.40 16.17
N ARG A 157 -5.53 2.11 15.96
CA ARG A 157 -4.25 1.58 15.49
C ARG A 157 -4.49 0.67 14.29
N PHE A 158 -3.65 0.79 13.27
CA PHE A 158 -3.81 0.11 11.99
C PHE A 158 -2.68 -0.90 11.77
N TYR A 159 -2.56 -1.88 12.67
CA TYR A 159 -1.49 -2.87 12.58
C TYR A 159 -1.60 -3.71 11.31
N SER A 160 -0.47 -3.87 10.62
CA SER A 160 -0.40 -4.60 9.35
C SER A 160 -1.30 -4.03 8.23
N GLY A 161 -1.84 -2.83 8.42
CA GLY A 161 -2.58 -2.09 7.41
C GLY A 161 -1.71 -1.77 6.19
N SER A 162 -2.37 -1.67 5.04
CA SER A 162 -1.72 -1.29 3.80
C SER A 162 -2.26 0.05 3.30
N LEU A 163 -1.40 0.79 2.62
CA LEU A 163 -1.75 1.95 1.82
C LEU A 163 -1.66 1.55 0.35
N LEU A 164 -2.76 1.71 -0.38
CA LEU A 164 -2.87 1.43 -1.79
C LEU A 164 -2.87 2.74 -2.57
N ILE A 165 -1.88 2.93 -3.43
CA ILE A 165 -1.79 4.06 -4.35
C ILE A 165 -2.08 3.54 -5.77
N VAL A 166 -3.00 4.19 -6.46
CA VAL A 166 -3.42 3.81 -7.80
C VAL A 166 -3.42 5.03 -8.72
N TYR A 167 -2.94 4.87 -9.94
CA TYR A 167 -3.11 5.87 -11.00
C TYR A 167 -3.33 5.20 -12.35
N ASP A 168 -3.85 5.92 -13.35
CA ASP A 168 -4.01 5.39 -14.71
C ASP A 168 -2.71 5.55 -15.50
N GLY A 169 -2.18 4.48 -16.10
CA GLY A 169 -0.88 4.47 -16.78
C GLY A 169 -0.78 5.39 -18.00
N LEU A 170 -1.89 5.79 -18.63
CA LEU A 170 -1.87 6.65 -19.81
C LEU A 170 -1.63 8.13 -19.48
N PRO A 171 -0.66 8.81 -20.15
CA PRO A 171 -0.36 10.23 -19.93
C PRO A 171 -1.53 11.20 -20.05
N GLN A 172 -2.59 10.83 -20.77
CA GLN A 172 -3.78 11.67 -20.95
C GLN A 172 -4.77 11.61 -19.77
N SER A 173 -4.53 10.74 -18.79
CA SER A 173 -5.44 10.51 -17.66
C SER A 173 -4.80 10.91 -16.35
N ASN A 174 -5.41 11.87 -15.65
CA ASN A 174 -4.98 12.28 -14.29
C ASN A 174 -5.74 11.54 -13.19
N LEU A 175 -6.37 10.40 -13.52
CA LEU A 175 -7.08 9.59 -12.53
C LEU A 175 -6.08 9.00 -11.54
N ILE A 176 -6.38 9.23 -10.27
CA ILE A 176 -5.63 8.74 -9.12
C ILE A 176 -6.58 8.28 -8.01
N ASP A 177 -6.12 7.37 -7.17
CA ASP A 177 -6.77 7.01 -5.91
C ASP A 177 -5.72 6.63 -4.86
N VAL A 178 -6.04 6.90 -3.59
CA VAL A 178 -5.21 6.55 -2.43
C VAL A 178 -6.14 6.02 -1.36
N ARG A 179 -5.96 4.77 -0.94
CA ARG A 179 -6.85 4.08 0.01
C ARG A 179 -6.08 3.33 1.08
N MET A 180 -6.56 3.39 2.31
CA MET A 180 -6.19 2.43 3.34
C MET A 180 -6.95 1.12 3.11
N ILE A 181 -6.24 0.00 3.21
CA ILE A 181 -6.81 -1.36 3.10
C ILE A 181 -6.24 -2.26 4.21
N ASP A 182 -6.75 -3.50 4.31
CA ASP A 182 -6.32 -4.52 5.28
C ASP A 182 -6.53 -4.17 6.76
N PHE A 183 -7.76 -3.85 7.14
CA PHE A 183 -8.12 -3.50 8.51
C PHE A 183 -8.27 -4.70 9.48
N ALA A 184 -7.94 -5.92 9.05
CA ALA A 184 -8.19 -7.15 9.84
C ALA A 184 -7.49 -7.20 11.20
N HIS A 185 -6.41 -6.43 11.38
CA HIS A 185 -5.67 -6.30 12.64
C HIS A 185 -5.73 -4.88 13.21
N SER A 186 -6.64 -4.05 12.71
CA SER A 186 -6.85 -2.73 13.28
C SER A 186 -7.59 -2.85 14.61
N ILE A 187 -7.16 -2.06 15.59
CA ILE A 187 -7.79 -2.02 16.91
C ILE A 187 -8.36 -0.64 17.16
N TYR A 188 -9.51 -0.62 17.83
CA TYR A 188 -10.05 0.55 18.48
C TYR A 188 -9.80 0.39 19.98
N ALA A 189 -9.00 1.25 20.59
CA ALA A 189 -8.75 1.24 22.02
C ALA A 189 -10.00 1.79 22.75
N PRO A 190 -10.76 0.97 23.50
CA PRO A 190 -11.88 1.46 24.29
C PRO A 190 -11.35 2.26 25.49
N MET A 191 -12.15 3.23 25.96
CA MET A 191 -11.84 4.15 27.07
C MET A 191 -11.82 3.47 28.47
N THR A 192 -11.79 2.15 28.56
CA THR A 192 -12.01 1.45 29.83
C THR A 192 -10.69 1.17 30.56
N ASP A 193 -10.56 1.88 31.68
CA ASP A 193 -9.68 1.72 32.82
C ASP A 193 -8.20 2.07 32.62
N GLU A 194 -7.86 3.24 33.19
CA GLU A 194 -6.53 3.84 33.38
C GLU A 194 -5.51 2.93 34.10
N THR A 195 -5.86 1.68 34.37
CA THR A 195 -5.04 0.70 35.10
C THR A 195 -4.58 -0.48 34.24
N SER A 196 -4.92 -0.57 32.94
CA SER A 196 -4.45 -1.70 32.09
C SER A 196 -4.12 -1.35 30.64
N ALA A 197 -4.43 -0.15 30.16
CA ALA A 197 -3.89 0.31 28.89
C ALA A 197 -2.39 0.52 29.05
N SER A 198 -1.57 -0.41 28.57
CA SER A 198 -0.14 -0.12 28.37
C SER A 198 -0.02 1.26 27.73
N ASN A 199 0.84 2.13 28.23
CA ASN A 199 1.10 3.50 27.74
C ASN A 199 1.32 3.61 26.20
N ASN A 200 1.35 2.48 25.48
CA ASN A 200 1.53 2.31 24.05
C ASN A 200 0.34 2.75 23.18
N HIS A 201 -0.86 2.99 23.74
CA HIS A 201 -2.07 3.32 22.94
C HIS A 201 -2.61 4.74 23.12
N ILE A 202 -1.81 5.65 23.67
CA ILE A 202 -2.18 7.07 23.83
C ILE A 202 -1.92 7.83 22.51
N GLY A 203 -2.90 8.63 22.08
CA GLY A 203 -2.82 9.47 20.87
C GLY A 203 -3.04 8.69 19.57
N PRO A 204 -2.86 9.29 18.38
CA PRO A 204 -3.07 8.60 17.10
C PRO A 204 -2.02 7.52 16.85
N ASP A 205 -2.19 6.75 15.77
CA ASP A 205 -1.21 5.73 15.35
C ASP A 205 0.10 6.37 14.86
N LYS A 206 1.01 6.64 15.80
CA LYS A 206 2.33 7.24 15.53
C LYS A 206 3.17 6.42 14.54
N GLY A 207 3.01 5.10 14.54
CA GLY A 207 3.77 4.23 13.63
C GLY A 207 3.30 4.40 12.19
N TYR A 208 1.99 4.43 11.98
CA TYR A 208 1.41 4.69 10.66
C TYR A 208 1.74 6.10 10.17
N LEU A 209 1.57 7.11 11.05
CA LEU A 209 1.87 8.51 10.75
C LEU A 209 3.34 8.70 10.35
N PHE A 210 4.28 8.09 11.08
CA PHE A 210 5.70 8.12 10.72
C PHE A 210 5.95 7.56 9.32
N GLY A 211 5.36 6.41 8.97
CA GLY A 211 5.47 5.83 7.63
C GLY A 211 4.91 6.73 6.54
N LEU A 212 3.77 7.38 6.81
CA LEU A 212 3.09 8.27 5.88
C LEU A 212 3.88 9.56 5.65
N GLU A 213 4.40 10.17 6.72
CA GLU A 213 5.27 11.35 6.67
C GLU A 213 6.53 11.08 5.83
N ARG A 214 7.23 9.97 6.12
CA ARG A 214 8.45 9.59 5.37
C ARG A 214 8.15 9.34 3.90
N LEU A 215 7.02 8.71 3.58
CA LEU A 215 6.59 8.51 2.21
C LEU A 215 6.32 9.84 1.49
N ILE A 216 5.59 10.77 2.13
CA ILE A 216 5.31 12.10 1.58
C ILE A 216 6.61 12.86 1.28
N VAL A 217 7.56 12.84 2.21
CA VAL A 217 8.89 13.48 2.02
C VAL A 217 9.60 12.91 0.79
N VAL A 218 9.70 11.57 0.69
CA VAL A 218 10.37 10.93 -0.45
C VAL A 218 9.70 11.27 -1.78
N LEU A 219 8.36 11.31 -1.83
CA LEU A 219 7.62 11.67 -3.04
C LEU A 219 7.82 13.14 -3.43
N LYS A 220 7.87 14.06 -2.44
CA LYS A 220 8.17 15.48 -2.67
C LYS A 220 9.59 15.65 -3.20
N ASP A 221 10.57 14.91 -2.66
CA ASP A 221 11.95 14.95 -3.13
C ASP A 221 12.06 14.49 -4.58
N ILE A 222 11.41 13.38 -4.94
CA ILE A 222 11.36 12.88 -6.33
C ILE A 222 10.76 13.95 -7.26
N LEU A 223 9.65 14.58 -6.85
CA LEU A 223 9.01 15.63 -7.65
C LEU A 223 9.91 16.86 -7.85
N ASN A 224 10.67 17.24 -6.82
CA ASN A 224 11.52 18.43 -6.84
C ASN A 224 12.81 18.22 -7.65
N GLU A 225 13.43 17.05 -7.59
CA GLU A 225 14.62 16.71 -8.36
C GLU A 225 14.35 16.79 -9.86
N GLU A 226 13.23 16.23 -10.31
CA GLU A 226 12.88 16.23 -11.74
C GLU A 226 12.52 17.62 -12.26
N LYS A 227 11.87 18.46 -11.43
CA LYS A 227 11.65 19.88 -11.78
C LYS A 227 12.96 20.63 -11.98
N LYS A 228 13.98 20.36 -11.15
CA LYS A 228 15.31 20.95 -11.30
C LYS A 228 16.00 20.47 -12.57
N SER A 229 15.97 19.17 -12.84
CA SER A 229 16.54 18.60 -14.07
C SER A 229 15.94 19.21 -15.34
N LEU A 230 14.62 19.41 -15.39
CA LEU A 230 13.94 20.07 -16.51
C LEU A 230 14.30 21.55 -16.63
N ALA A 231 14.48 22.25 -15.51
CA ALA A 231 14.89 23.65 -15.51
C ALA A 231 16.32 23.85 -16.04
N THR A 232 17.25 22.95 -15.71
CA THR A 232 18.63 23.00 -16.23
C THR A 232 18.68 22.79 -17.76
N ILE A 233 17.93 21.81 -18.28
CA ILE A 233 17.89 21.53 -19.74
C ILE A 233 17.37 22.73 -20.56
N ASN A 234 16.46 23.54 -19.99
CA ASN A 234 15.91 24.71 -20.67
C ASN A 234 16.82 25.95 -20.61
N ILE A 235 17.87 25.95 -19.80
CA ILE A 235 18.87 27.03 -19.72
C ILE A 235 20.02 26.79 -20.71
N ASP A 236 20.28 25.53 -21.06
CA ASP A 236 21.37 25.12 -21.94
C ASP A 236 20.96 24.96 -23.43
N ASN A 237 19.72 25.33 -23.80
CA ASN A 237 19.20 25.38 -25.18
C ASN A 237 18.81 26.82 -25.57
#